data_AF-A0AAQ0QHD6-F1
#
_entry.id   AF-A0AAQ0QHD6-F1
#
_cell.length_a   1.000
_cell.length_b   1.000
_cell.length_c   1.000
_cell.angle_alpha   90.00
_cell.angle_beta   90.00
_cell.angle_gamma   90.00
#
_symmetry.space_group_name_H-M   'P 1'
#
loop_
_entity.id
_entity.type
_entity.pdbx_description
1 polymer ?
#
loop_
_entity_poly.entity_id
_entity_poly.type
_entity_poly.pdbx_seq_one_letter_code
_entity_poly.pdbx_strand_id
1 'polypeptide(L)'
;MTVLGNQAVFVTLPSETLSQLKTKADEIRKHLFENYDPICEFPGGNGLLKEWLSANNRIPEGYKGHERVVVLFKVQPDGEITDAKMLKQSKNEAVNEGALRLVGEMPKFRVKYYTPKKMPVGMALPIVFKDPNAIYIR
;
A
#
# COMPACT_ATOMS: atom_id res chain seq x y z
N MET A 1 -38.73 -30.53 30.39
CA MET A 1 -37.55 -30.03 29.64
C MET A 1 -37.89 -30.10 28.17
N THR A 2 -38.40 -29.01 27.59
CA THR A 2 -38.82 -28.99 26.18
C THR A 2 -37.67 -28.43 25.36
N VAL A 3 -37.00 -29.29 24.62
CA VAL A 3 -35.96 -28.90 23.67
C VAL A 3 -36.66 -28.19 22.51
N LEU A 4 -36.57 -26.85 22.46
CA LEU A 4 -36.98 -26.06 21.32
C LEU A 4 -36.01 -26.36 20.16
N GLY A 5 -36.27 -27.47 19.48
CA GLY A 5 -35.57 -27.81 18.24
C GLY A 5 -35.86 -26.74 17.19
N ASN A 6 -34.80 -26.17 16.61
CA ASN A 6 -34.90 -25.23 15.50
C ASN A 6 -35.82 -25.81 14.42
N GLN A 7 -36.99 -25.23 14.23
CA GLN A 7 -37.85 -25.56 13.10
C GLN A 7 -37.26 -24.90 11.86
N ALA A 8 -36.56 -25.69 11.04
CA ALA A 8 -36.11 -25.22 9.74
C ALA A 8 -37.35 -24.99 8.85
N VAL A 9 -37.59 -23.74 8.46
CA VAL A 9 -38.63 -23.39 7.49
C VAL A 9 -38.01 -23.48 6.11
N PHE A 10 -38.41 -24.49 5.33
CA PHE A 10 -38.03 -24.61 3.94
C PHE A 10 -39.00 -23.80 3.09
N VAL A 11 -38.53 -22.67 2.55
CA VAL A 11 -39.30 -21.86 1.60
C VAL A 11 -38.92 -22.29 0.19
N THR A 12 -39.88 -22.80 -0.56
CA THR A 12 -39.73 -23.05 -1.99
C THR A 12 -39.93 -21.75 -2.76
N LEU A 13 -38.85 -21.19 -3.27
CA LEU A 13 -38.88 -19.99 -4.11
C LEU A 13 -38.93 -20.40 -5.59
N PRO A 14 -39.79 -19.77 -6.41
CA PRO A 14 -39.71 -19.89 -7.86
C PRO A 14 -38.32 -19.49 -8.37
N SER A 15 -37.84 -20.20 -9.41
CA SER A 15 -36.52 -19.95 -10.01
C SER A 15 -36.34 -18.48 -10.46
N GLU A 16 -37.43 -17.87 -10.92
CA GLU A 16 -37.46 -16.47 -11.33
C GLU A 16 -37.19 -15.52 -10.15
N THR A 17 -37.86 -15.73 -9.02
CA THR A 17 -37.66 -14.93 -7.79
C THR A 17 -36.24 -15.09 -7.24
N LEU A 18 -35.69 -16.31 -7.27
CA LEU A 18 -34.30 -16.55 -6.89
C LEU A 18 -33.32 -15.77 -7.78
N SER A 19 -33.59 -15.75 -9.09
CA SER A 19 -32.76 -15.05 -10.06
C SER A 19 -32.81 -13.53 -9.85
N GLN A 20 -34.00 -12.97 -9.64
CA GLN A 20 -34.20 -11.55 -9.33
C GLN A 20 -33.52 -11.13 -8.02
N LEU A 21 -33.59 -11.97 -6.97
CA LEU A 21 -32.93 -11.70 -5.69
C LEU A 21 -31.41 -11.73 -5.81
N LYS A 22 -30.85 -12.66 -6.60
CA LYS A 22 -29.40 -12.70 -6.89
C LYS A 22 -28.97 -11.45 -7.62
N THR A 23 -29.67 -11.06 -8.69
CA THR A 23 -29.35 -9.84 -9.45
C THR A 23 -29.40 -8.60 -8.57
N LYS A 24 -30.46 -8.42 -7.76
CA LYS A 24 -30.55 -7.31 -6.80
C LYS A 24 -29.43 -7.33 -5.76
N ALA A 25 -29.09 -8.50 -5.21
CA ALA A 25 -27.99 -8.63 -4.26
C ALA A 25 -26.64 -8.28 -4.89
N ASP A 26 -26.42 -8.63 -6.16
CA ASP A 26 -25.19 -8.33 -6.89
C ASP A 26 -25.12 -6.83 -7.28
N GLU A 27 -26.24 -6.21 -7.65
CA GLU A 27 -26.34 -4.76 -7.86
C GLU A 27 -26.06 -3.99 -6.56
N ILE A 28 -26.68 -4.39 -5.46
CA ILE A 28 -26.46 -3.82 -4.12
C ILE A 28 -24.98 -3.96 -3.74
N ARG A 29 -24.37 -5.13 -3.91
CA ARG A 29 -22.92 -5.35 -3.67
C ARG A 29 -22.04 -4.44 -4.52
N LYS A 30 -22.40 -4.22 -5.79
CA LYS A 30 -21.63 -3.37 -6.70
C LYS A 30 -21.59 -1.90 -6.23
N HIS A 31 -22.64 -1.43 -5.57
CA HIS A 31 -22.78 -0.05 -5.09
C HIS A 31 -22.46 0.16 -3.59
N LEU A 32 -22.25 -0.90 -2.81
CA LEU A 32 -22.04 -0.80 -1.36
C LEU A 32 -20.65 -0.33 -0.92
N PHE A 33 -19.65 -0.42 -1.80
CA PHE A 33 -18.28 -0.07 -1.48
C PHE A 33 -17.68 0.73 -2.65
N GLU A 34 -17.73 2.06 -2.55
CA GLU A 34 -17.21 2.97 -3.58
C GLU A 34 -15.68 2.87 -3.75
N ASN A 35 -14.96 2.44 -2.71
CA ASN A 35 -13.51 2.23 -2.73
C ASN A 35 -13.15 0.82 -2.27
N TYR A 36 -12.75 -0.03 -3.21
CA TYR A 36 -12.17 -1.35 -2.95
C TYR A 36 -10.64 -1.33 -2.87
N ASP A 37 -10.04 -0.16 -3.07
CA ASP A 37 -8.59 -0.03 -3.12
C ASP A 37 -7.97 -0.33 -1.75
N PRO A 38 -6.95 -1.19 -1.69
CA PRO A 38 -6.27 -1.49 -0.44
C PRO A 38 -5.54 -0.25 0.08
N ILE A 39 -5.68 0.02 1.38
CA ILE A 39 -4.90 1.07 2.04
C ILE A 39 -3.58 0.47 2.51
N CYS A 40 -2.48 1.12 2.15
CA CYS A 40 -1.14 0.75 2.56
C CYS A 40 -0.50 1.91 3.34
N GLU A 41 -0.17 1.67 4.59
CA GLU A 41 0.39 2.67 5.50
C GLU A 41 1.73 2.21 6.07
N PHE A 42 2.70 3.11 6.13
CA PHE A 42 3.94 2.87 6.86
C PHE A 42 3.62 2.60 8.34
N PRO A 43 4.35 1.71 9.03
CA PRO A 43 4.11 1.47 10.45
C PRO A 43 4.33 2.75 11.26
N GLY A 44 3.24 3.32 11.81
CA GLY A 44 3.28 4.60 12.52
C GLY A 44 2.89 5.80 11.65
N GLY A 45 2.47 5.56 10.41
CA GLY A 45 1.95 6.56 9.49
C GLY A 45 3.03 7.36 8.77
N ASN A 46 2.57 8.35 8.00
CA ASN A 46 3.43 9.15 7.12
C ASN A 46 4.42 10.05 7.87
N GLY A 47 4.17 10.38 9.14
CA GLY A 47 5.10 11.13 9.97
C GLY A 47 6.36 10.33 10.26
N LEU A 48 6.17 9.11 10.78
CA LEU A 48 7.28 8.19 11.10
C LEU A 48 8.06 7.76 9.86
N LEU A 49 7.40 7.65 8.70
CA LEU A 49 8.08 7.40 7.43
C LEU A 49 9.12 8.50 7.14
N LYS A 50 8.77 9.78 7.33
CA LYS A 50 9.70 10.89 7.08
C LYS A 50 10.89 10.84 8.03
N GLU A 51 10.64 10.59 9.31
CA GLU A 51 11.69 10.46 10.33
C GLU A 51 12.62 9.27 10.01
N TRP A 52 12.04 8.13 9.66
CA TRP A 52 12.79 6.94 9.26
C TRP A 52 13.64 7.20 8.02
N LEU A 53 13.09 7.87 7.00
CA LEU A 53 13.83 8.26 5.81
C LEU A 53 14.99 9.20 6.19
N SER A 54 14.74 10.24 7.00
CA SER A 54 15.80 11.16 7.45
C SER A 54 16.89 10.47 8.25
N ALA A 55 16.55 9.50 9.11
CA ALA A 55 17.51 8.78 9.94
C ALA A 55 18.35 7.74 9.16
N ASN A 56 17.77 7.12 8.13
CA ASN A 56 18.42 6.05 7.35
C ASN A 56 18.99 6.52 6.01
N ASN A 57 18.77 7.80 5.64
CA ASN A 57 19.31 8.38 4.43
C ASN A 57 20.84 8.49 4.52
N ARG A 58 21.52 7.68 3.71
CA ARG A 58 22.98 7.72 3.57
C ARG A 58 23.32 8.50 2.31
N ILE A 59 23.62 9.78 2.48
CA ILE A 59 24.12 10.62 1.41
C ILE A 59 25.65 10.49 1.39
N PRO A 60 26.28 10.20 0.24
CA PRO A 60 27.74 10.20 0.13
C PRO A 60 28.35 11.52 0.59
N GLU A 61 29.47 11.47 1.31
CA GLU A 61 30.20 12.68 1.72
C GLU A 61 30.58 13.52 0.49
N GLY A 62 30.31 14.83 0.57
CA GLY A 62 30.57 15.76 -0.54
C GLY A 62 29.49 15.79 -1.63
N TYR A 63 28.34 15.14 -1.45
CA TYR A 63 27.20 15.29 -2.36
C TYR A 63 26.67 16.73 -2.35
N LYS A 64 26.91 17.44 -3.45
CA LYS A 64 26.42 18.80 -3.68
C LYS A 64 25.38 18.77 -4.79
N GLY A 65 24.13 18.51 -4.43
CA GLY A 65 23.08 18.31 -5.41
C GLY A 65 21.68 18.44 -4.83
N HIS A 66 20.70 18.51 -5.73
CA HIS A 66 19.29 18.43 -5.42
C HIS A 66 18.62 17.54 -6.45
N GLU A 67 18.65 16.23 -6.22
CA GLU A 67 18.12 15.24 -7.14
C GLU A 67 16.90 14.55 -6.55
N ARG A 68 15.91 14.31 -7.41
CA ARG A 68 14.70 13.58 -7.06
C ARG A 68 14.69 12.26 -7.81
N VAL A 69 14.72 11.18 -7.06
CA VAL A 69 14.52 9.83 -7.57
C VAL A 69 13.16 9.31 -7.17
N VAL A 70 12.64 8.36 -7.93
CA VAL A 70 11.37 7.71 -7.62
C VAL A 70 11.59 6.21 -7.70
N VAL A 71 11.28 5.52 -6.60
CA VAL A 71 11.37 4.06 -6.51
C VAL A 71 9.96 3.50 -6.54
N LEU A 72 9.70 2.56 -7.46
CA LEU A 72 8.50 1.76 -7.52
C LEU A 72 8.77 0.44 -6.80
N PHE A 73 7.89 0.02 -5.91
CA PHE A 73 7.98 -1.26 -5.22
C PHE A 73 6.59 -1.86 -5.02
N LYS A 74 6.53 -3.14 -4.67
CA LYS A 74 5.29 -3.84 -4.35
C LYS A 74 5.25 -4.18 -2.88
N VAL A 75 4.16 -3.83 -2.23
CA VAL A 75 3.86 -4.26 -0.87
C VAL A 75 2.99 -5.50 -0.94
N GLN A 76 3.50 -6.59 -0.37
CA GLN A 76 2.80 -7.85 -0.27
C GLN A 76 1.69 -7.78 0.79
N PRO A 77 0.70 -8.70 0.78
CA PRO A 77 -0.37 -8.70 1.77
C PRO A 77 0.05 -8.85 3.24
N ASP A 78 1.27 -9.35 3.48
CA ASP A 78 1.88 -9.45 4.81
C ASP A 78 2.66 -8.17 5.20
N GLY A 79 2.70 -7.17 4.32
CA GLY A 79 3.42 -5.93 4.50
C GLY A 79 4.86 -5.94 3.99
N GLU A 80 5.36 -7.07 3.47
CA GLU A 80 6.73 -7.16 2.95
C GLU A 80 6.90 -6.38 1.65
N ILE A 81 8.06 -5.74 1.49
CA ILE A 81 8.39 -4.97 0.30
C ILE A 81 9.17 -5.87 -0.65
N THR A 82 8.72 -5.90 -1.90
CA THR A 82 9.28 -6.74 -2.96
C THR A 82 9.37 -5.95 -4.27
N ASP A 83 10.18 -6.43 -5.21
CA ASP A 83 10.25 -5.88 -6.59
C ASP A 83 10.56 -4.37 -6.64
N ALA A 84 11.48 -3.90 -5.79
CA ALA A 84 11.93 -2.51 -5.77
C ALA A 84 12.73 -2.18 -7.04
N LYS A 85 12.27 -1.18 -7.80
CA LYS A 85 12.80 -0.77 -9.09
C LYS A 85 12.83 0.75 -9.19
N MET A 86 13.83 1.28 -9.90
CA MET A 86 13.89 2.71 -10.18
C MET A 86 12.86 3.07 -11.25
N LEU A 87 11.86 3.87 -10.89
CA LEU A 87 10.93 4.49 -11.84
C LEU A 87 11.54 5.75 -12.46
N LYS A 88 12.23 6.54 -11.64
CA LYS A 88 12.99 7.72 -12.07
C LYS A 88 14.36 7.70 -11.43
N GLN A 89 15.37 7.47 -12.26
CA GLN A 89 16.77 7.43 -11.86
C GLN A 89 17.45 8.80 -11.96
N SER A 90 18.43 9.01 -11.08
CA SER A 90 19.39 10.11 -11.15
C SER A 90 20.57 9.73 -12.07
N LYS A 91 21.36 10.74 -12.48
CA LYS A 91 22.66 10.54 -13.15
C LYS A 91 23.71 9.96 -12.19
N ASN A 92 23.54 10.16 -10.89
CA ASN A 92 24.43 9.66 -9.87
C ASN A 92 24.00 8.25 -9.43
N GLU A 93 24.83 7.25 -9.73
CA GLU A 93 24.56 5.84 -9.40
C GLU A 93 24.50 5.60 -7.90
N ALA A 94 25.36 6.25 -7.09
CA ALA A 94 25.35 6.13 -5.64
C ALA A 94 24.03 6.61 -5.02
N VAL A 95 23.38 7.61 -5.62
CA VAL A 95 22.05 8.08 -5.20
C VAL A 95 20.98 7.06 -5.53
N ASN A 96 21.07 6.41 -6.69
CA ASN A 96 20.14 5.37 -7.11
C ASN A 96 20.24 4.12 -6.21
N GLU A 97 21.47 3.66 -5.92
CA GLU A 97 21.74 2.56 -5.00
C GLU A 97 21.29 2.88 -3.58
N GLY A 98 21.58 4.09 -3.10
CA GLY A 98 21.13 4.57 -1.80
C GLY A 98 19.61 4.55 -1.66
N ALA A 99 18.89 4.94 -2.73
CA ALA A 99 17.43 4.91 -2.76
C ALA A 99 16.85 3.49 -2.78
N LEU A 100 17.42 2.58 -3.58
CA LEU A 100 16.99 1.17 -3.62
C LEU A 100 17.21 0.49 -2.27
N ARG A 101 18.37 0.71 -1.65
CA ARG A 101 18.69 0.23 -0.30
C ARG A 101 17.70 0.77 0.72
N LEU A 102 17.43 2.08 0.69
CA LEU A 102 16.51 2.72 1.62
C LEU A 102 15.10 2.11 1.52
N VAL A 103 14.62 1.82 0.32
CA VAL A 103 13.32 1.14 0.14
C VAL A 103 13.36 -0.32 0.59
N GLY A 104 14.45 -1.04 0.36
CA GLY A 104 14.61 -2.43 0.78
C GLY A 104 14.75 -2.62 2.29
N GLU A 105 15.29 -1.64 3.00
CA GLU A 105 15.45 -1.66 4.47
C GLU A 105 14.21 -1.16 5.22
N MET A 106 13.17 -0.71 4.53
CA MET A 106 11.96 -0.21 5.19
C MET A 106 11.26 -1.33 5.98
N PRO A 107 10.68 -1.02 7.15
CA PRO A 107 9.89 -1.97 7.90
C PRO A 107 8.63 -2.39 7.15
N LYS A 108 8.06 -3.54 7.55
CA LYS A 108 6.83 -4.06 6.96
C LYS A 108 5.68 -3.06 7.07
N PHE A 109 5.01 -2.82 5.95
CA PHE A 109 3.88 -1.90 5.85
C PHE A 109 2.61 -2.53 6.43
N ARG A 110 1.69 -1.70 6.90
CA ARG A 110 0.34 -2.14 7.31
C ARG A 110 -0.58 -2.03 6.11
N VAL A 111 -1.05 -3.18 5.63
CA VAL A 111 -2.00 -3.25 4.50
C VAL A 111 -3.39 -3.61 5.01
N LYS A 112 -4.40 -2.81 4.64
CA LYS A 112 -5.82 -3.04 4.91
C LYS A 112 -6.55 -3.28 3.60
N TYR A 113 -7.17 -4.46 3.48
CA TYR A 113 -8.00 -4.81 2.34
C TYR A 113 -9.48 -4.67 2.71
N TYR A 114 -10.26 -4.09 1.81
CA TYR A 114 -11.72 -4.04 1.90
C TYR A 114 -12.41 -5.20 1.18
N THR A 115 -11.62 -6.06 0.53
CA THR A 115 -12.08 -7.25 -0.18
C THR A 115 -11.45 -8.51 0.43
N PRO A 116 -12.09 -9.69 0.26
CA PRO A 116 -11.51 -10.96 0.70
C PRO A 116 -10.27 -11.35 -0.12
N LYS A 117 -10.09 -10.79 -1.33
CA LYS A 117 -8.97 -11.10 -2.22
C LYS A 117 -7.76 -10.22 -1.91
N LYS A 118 -6.78 -10.78 -1.21
CA LYS A 118 -5.50 -10.12 -0.93
C LYS A 118 -4.60 -10.14 -2.16
N MET A 119 -4.10 -8.97 -2.58
CA MET A 119 -3.24 -8.82 -3.75
C MET A 119 -2.08 -7.85 -3.46
N PRO A 120 -0.88 -8.03 -4.06
CA PRO A 120 0.22 -7.10 -3.90
C PRO A 120 -0.15 -5.70 -4.40
N VAL A 121 0.25 -4.67 -3.66
CA VAL A 121 -0.06 -3.26 -3.94
C VAL A 121 1.18 -2.57 -4.47
N GLY A 122 1.12 -2.02 -5.68
CA GLY A 122 2.20 -1.20 -6.23
C GLY A 122 2.23 0.18 -5.58
N MET A 123 3.40 0.60 -5.11
CA MET A 123 3.61 1.91 -4.51
C MET A 123 4.82 2.60 -5.11
N ALA A 124 4.73 3.91 -5.30
CA ALA A 124 5.83 4.74 -5.76
C ALA A 124 6.21 5.74 -4.66
N LEU A 125 7.48 5.71 -4.24
CA LEU A 125 8.02 6.64 -3.25
C LEU A 125 8.97 7.63 -3.92
N PRO A 126 8.63 8.93 -3.99
CA PRO A 126 9.56 9.96 -4.39
C PRO A 126 10.51 10.29 -3.23
N ILE A 127 11.81 10.15 -3.46
CA ILE A 127 12.86 10.49 -2.50
C ILE A 127 13.67 11.65 -3.08
N VAL A 128 13.87 12.70 -2.27
CA VAL A 128 14.65 13.87 -2.66
C VAL A 128 15.95 13.86 -1.86
N PHE A 129 17.06 13.72 -2.56
CA PHE A 129 18.39 13.86 -2.02
C PHE A 129 18.81 15.33 -2.13
N LYS A 130 19.25 15.90 -1.01
CA LYS A 130 19.69 17.28 -0.93
C LYS A 130 21.05 17.33 -0.28
N ASP A 131 21.86 18.30 -0.68
CA ASP A 131 23.09 18.64 0.02
C ASP A 131 22.78 18.97 1.50
N PRO A 132 23.33 18.20 2.47
CA PRO A 132 23.10 18.47 3.90
C PRO A 132 23.66 19.83 4.34
N ASN A 133 24.58 20.42 3.58
CA ASN A 133 25.18 21.72 3.88
C ASN A 133 24.46 22.90 3.21
N ALA A 134 23.40 22.66 2.44
CA ALA A 134 22.63 23.72 1.81
C ALA A 134 21.75 24.44 2.86
N ILE A 135 22.07 25.70 3.14
CA ILE A 135 21.24 26.58 3.96
C ILE A 135 20.06 27.06 3.13
N TYR A 136 18.85 26.61 3.46
CA TYR A 136 17.61 27.09 2.84
C TYR A 136 16.98 28.15 3.75
N ILE A 137 17.05 29.42 3.33
CA ILE A 137 16.23 30.48 3.91
C ILE A 137 14.91 30.49 3.15
N ARG A 138 13.78 30.44 3.88
CA ARG A 138 12.43 30.53 3.32
C ARG A 138 11.95 31.97 3.32
#